data_AF-A0A1F2P959-F1
#
_entry.id   AF-A0A1F2P959-F1
#
_cell.length_a   1.000
_cell.length_b   1.000
_cell.length_c   1.000
_cell.angle_alpha   90.00
_cell.angle_beta   90.00
_cell.angle_gamma   90.00
#
_symmetry.space_group_name_H-M   'P 1'
#
loop_
_entity.id
_entity.type
_entity.pdbx_description
1 polymer ?
#
loop_
_entity_poly.entity_id
_entity_poly.type
_entity_poly.pdbx_seq_one_letter_code
_entity_poly.pdbx_strand_id
1 'polypeptide(L)'
;MDMDRALKIAMRTGKVVLGTKQTLKSIRNGRAKVVVVSANCPDSVRDKIEGVPIQEYKGLNTELGPACGKPFPVSVLAVIEPGDSGLV
;
A
#
# COMPACT_ATOMS: atom_id res chain seq x y z
N MET A 1 -8.01 -15.18 2.14
CA MET A 1 -6.97 -14.58 3.00
C MET A 1 -7.14 -13.08 2.89
N ASP A 2 -7.78 -12.50 3.89
CA ASP A 2 -8.34 -11.16 3.89
C ASP A 2 -7.24 -10.09 3.90
N MET A 3 -6.85 -9.64 2.70
CA MET A 3 -5.88 -8.56 2.51
C MET A 3 -6.32 -7.29 3.27
N ASP A 4 -7.63 -7.08 3.41
CA ASP A 4 -8.25 -6.07 4.27
C ASP A 4 -7.84 -6.18 5.74
N ARG A 5 -7.82 -7.41 6.29
CA ARG A 5 -7.45 -7.66 7.68
C ARG A 5 -5.96 -7.44 7.89
N ALA A 6 -5.14 -7.91 6.94
CA ALA A 6 -3.70 -7.67 6.96
C ALA A 6 -3.39 -6.16 6.91
N LEU A 7 -4.06 -5.41 6.03
CA LEU A 7 -3.91 -3.95 5.95
C LEU A 7 -4.32 -3.26 7.26
N LYS A 8 -5.43 -3.65 7.89
CA LYS A 8 -5.84 -3.11 9.21
C LYS A 8 -4.80 -3.38 10.29
N ILE A 9 -4.22 -4.58 10.31
CA ILE A 9 -3.17 -4.93 11.27
C ILE A 9 -1.91 -4.11 10.97
N ALA A 10 -1.49 -4.01 9.70
CA ALA A 10 -0.31 -3.23 9.30
C ALA A 10 -0.46 -1.75 9.67
N MET A 11 -1.65 -1.19 9.52
CA MET A 11 -1.97 0.18 9.93
C MET A 11 -1.98 0.37 11.45
N ARG A 12 -2.25 -0.69 12.23
CA ARG A 12 -2.36 -0.63 13.69
C ARG A 12 -1.04 -0.95 14.41
N THR A 13 -0.34 -1.99 13.97
CA THR A 13 0.89 -2.50 14.59
C THR A 13 2.16 -2.09 13.85
N GLY A 14 2.02 -1.68 12.59
CA GLY A 14 3.12 -1.33 11.71
C GLY A 14 3.10 0.13 11.32
N LYS A 15 3.80 0.43 10.22
CA LYS A 15 3.95 1.77 9.67
C LYS A 15 3.74 1.71 8.17
N VAL A 16 2.67 2.36 7.74
CA VAL A 16 2.23 2.38 6.35
C VAL A 16 2.06 3.83 5.92
N VAL A 17 2.40 4.10 4.68
CA VAL A 17 2.33 5.42 4.06
C VAL A 17 1.35 5.33 2.90
N LEU A 18 0.43 6.28 2.83
CA LEU A 18 -0.65 6.24 1.85
C LEU A 18 -0.44 7.33 0.79
N GLY A 19 -0.79 7.00 -0.45
CA GLY A 19 -0.75 7.93 -1.56
C GLY A 19 0.58 7.93 -2.32
N THR A 20 0.48 8.27 -3.60
CA THR A 20 1.57 8.11 -4.57
C THR A 20 2.80 8.96 -4.23
N LYS A 21 2.62 10.23 -3.85
CA LYS A 21 3.74 11.14 -3.52
C LYS A 21 4.55 10.65 -2.32
N GLN A 22 3.88 10.21 -1.25
CA GLN A 22 4.53 9.71 -0.04
C GLN A 22 5.17 8.33 -0.27
N THR A 23 4.51 7.48 -1.06
CA THR A 23 5.04 6.18 -1.49
C THR A 23 6.34 6.38 -2.26
N LEU A 24 6.36 7.23 -3.30
CA LEU A 24 7.56 7.55 -4.06
C LEU A 24 8.69 8.11 -3.19
N LYS A 25 8.37 8.96 -2.22
CA LYS A 25 9.36 9.47 -1.26
C LYS A 25 9.93 8.35 -0.39
N SER A 26 9.10 7.41 0.04
CA SER A 26 9.53 6.28 0.86
C SER A 26 10.36 5.26 0.10
N ILE A 27 10.06 5.05 -1.18
CA ILE A 27 10.85 4.23 -2.11
C ILE A 27 12.22 4.86 -2.33
N ARG A 28 12.29 6.16 -2.65
CA ARG A 28 13.56 6.89 -2.82
C ARG A 28 14.43 6.85 -1.56
N ASN A 29 13.81 6.83 -0.39
CA ASN A 29 14.52 6.74 0.89
C ASN A 29 14.91 5.30 1.27
N GLY A 30 14.55 4.28 0.47
CA GLY A 30 14.83 2.87 0.74
C GLY A 30 14.08 2.31 1.96
N ARG A 31 13.00 2.97 2.39
CA ARG A 31 12.23 2.56 3.57
C ARG A 31 11.00 1.71 3.23
N ALA A 32 10.52 1.79 1.99
CA ALA A 32 9.40 0.97 1.54
C ALA A 32 9.84 -0.49 1.39
N LYS A 33 9.16 -1.41 2.07
CA LYS A 33 9.40 -2.85 1.94
C LYS A 33 8.51 -3.48 0.88
N VAL A 34 7.22 -3.15 0.89
CA VAL A 34 6.26 -3.58 -0.14
C VAL A 34 5.34 -2.43 -0.50
N VAL A 35 4.90 -2.38 -1.75
CA VAL A 35 3.95 -1.39 -2.23
C VAL A 35 2.69 -2.11 -2.69
N VAL A 36 1.55 -1.72 -2.14
CA VAL A 36 0.26 -2.26 -2.56
C VAL A 36 -0.43 -1.26 -3.49
N VAL A 37 -0.87 -1.75 -4.64
CA VAL A 37 -1.58 -0.96 -5.65
C VAL A 37 -2.99 -1.50 -5.83
N SER A 38 -3.97 -0.62 -6.02
CA SER A 38 -5.33 -1.04 -6.36
C SER A 38 -5.41 -1.61 -7.78
N ALA A 39 -6.41 -2.46 -8.03
CA ALA A 39 -6.62 -3.06 -9.35
C ALA A 39 -6.81 -2.01 -10.47
N ASN A 40 -7.40 -0.86 -10.13
CA ASN A 40 -7.61 0.26 -11.06
C ASN A 40 -6.48 1.31 -11.08
N CYS A 41 -5.31 1.01 -10.51
CA CYS A 41 -4.19 1.94 -10.50
C CYS A 41 -3.57 2.07 -11.91
N PRO A 42 -3.44 3.30 -12.46
CA PRO A 42 -2.90 3.51 -13.80
C PRO A 42 -1.44 3.09 -13.90
N ASP A 43 -1.05 2.51 -15.05
CA ASP A 43 0.31 2.04 -15.32
C ASP A 43 1.38 3.12 -15.14
N SER A 44 1.08 4.38 -15.44
CA SER A 44 2.02 5.49 -15.21
C SER A 44 2.43 5.66 -13.74
N VAL A 45 1.66 5.12 -12.80
CA VAL A 45 2.01 5.11 -11.38
C VAL A 45 2.78 3.86 -11.01
N ARG A 46 2.42 2.70 -11.58
CA ARG A 46 3.18 1.45 -11.41
C ARG A 46 4.61 1.58 -11.92
N ASP A 47 4.78 2.20 -13.08
CA ASP A 47 6.07 2.47 -13.73
C ASP A 47 6.97 3.37 -12.87
N LYS A 48 6.39 4.24 -12.04
CA LYS A 48 7.16 5.06 -11.09
C LYS A 48 7.59 4.29 -9.83
N ILE A 49 6.97 3.15 -9.57
CA ILE A 49 7.25 2.28 -8.43
C ILE A 49 8.23 1.20 -8.91
N GLU A 50 9.48 1.60 -9.13
CA GLU A 50 10.55 0.67 -9.48
C GLU A 50 11.42 0.34 -8.26
N GLY A 51 11.94 -0.89 -8.21
CA GLY A 51 12.90 -1.32 -7.18
C GLY A 51 12.29 -1.80 -5.86
N VAL A 52 10.97 -1.99 -5.78
CA VAL A 52 10.27 -2.58 -4.62
C VAL A 52 9.20 -3.57 -5.09
N PRO A 53 8.93 -4.63 -4.31
CA PRO A 53 7.87 -5.58 -4.65
C PRO A 53 6.51 -4.89 -4.65
N ILE A 54 5.80 -5.06 -5.77
CA ILE A 54 4.44 -4.55 -5.97
C ILE A 54 3.46 -5.69 -5.69
N GLN A 55 2.46 -5.41 -4.87
CA GLN A 55 1.38 -6.33 -4.57
C GLN A 55 0.06 -5.74 -5.06
N GLU A 56 -0.58 -6.44 -5.98
CA GLU A 56 -1.87 -6.00 -6.52
C GLU A 56 -3.00 -6.38 -5.57
N TYR A 57 -3.73 -5.37 -5.11
CA TYR A 57 -4.98 -5.53 -4.40
C TYR A 57 -6.09 -5.76 -5.42
N LYS A 58 -6.85 -6.85 -5.24
CA LYS A 58 -7.93 -7.24 -6.18
C LYS A 58 -9.10 -6.26 -6.22
N GLY A 59 -9.30 -5.48 -5.16
CA GLY A 59 -10.35 -4.47 -5.11
C GLY A 59 -9.95 -3.11 -5.69
N LEU A 60 -10.92 -2.22 -5.73
CA LEU A 60 -10.74 -0.86 -6.24
C LEU A 60 -10.12 0.05 -5.17
N ASN A 61 -9.61 1.20 -5.60
CA ASN A 61 -9.14 2.26 -4.69
C ASN A 61 -10.20 2.70 -3.66
N THR A 62 -11.48 2.59 -4.00
CA THR A 62 -12.64 2.87 -3.11
C THR A 62 -12.80 1.85 -2.00
N GLU A 63 -12.32 0.62 -2.18
CA GLU A 63 -12.36 -0.45 -1.16
C GLU A 63 -11.08 -0.47 -0.34
N LEU A 64 -9.94 -0.25 -1.01
CA LEU A 64 -8.62 -0.25 -0.37
C LEU A 64 -8.48 0.88 0.66
N GLY A 65 -9.06 2.06 0.42
CA GLY A 65 -9.06 3.17 1.38
C GLY A 65 -9.72 2.81 2.73
N PRO A 66 -10.99 2.39 2.73
CA PRO A 66 -11.70 1.88 3.91
C PRO A 66 -11.05 0.64 4.52
N ALA A 67 -10.47 -0.25 3.71
CA ALA A 67 -9.70 -1.39 4.21
C ALA A 67 -8.49 -0.94 5.05
N CYS A 68 -7.82 0.14 4.65
CA CYS A 68 -6.78 0.79 5.45
C CYS A 68 -7.32 1.67 6.60
N GLY A 69 -8.64 1.78 6.78
CA GLY A 69 -9.26 2.63 7.81
C GLY A 69 -9.23 4.12 7.50
N LYS A 70 -9.18 4.51 6.21
CA LYS A 70 -9.26 5.91 5.80
C LYS A 70 -10.60 6.22 5.13
N PRO A 71 -11.18 7.41 5.38
CA PRO A 71 -12.45 7.82 4.78
C PRO A 71 -12.30 8.30 3.32
N PHE A 72 -11.16 8.05 2.68
CA PHE A 72 -10.86 8.48 1.31
C PHE A 72 -10.29 7.32 0.48
N PRO A 73 -10.55 7.27 -0.83
CA PRO A 73 -10.01 6.23 -1.70
C PRO A 73 -8.49 6.34 -1.80
N VAL A 74 -7.82 5.20 -1.81
CA VAL A 74 -6.36 5.12 -1.91
C VAL A 74 -5.99 4.18 -3.05
N SER A 75 -5.26 4.70 -4.03
CA SER A 75 -4.82 3.89 -5.18
C SER A 75 -3.48 3.18 -4.94
N VAL A 76 -2.62 3.75 -4.09
CA VAL A 76 -1.28 3.24 -3.78
C VAL A 76 -0.97 3.44 -2.31
N LEU A 77 -0.37 2.44 -1.69
CA LEU A 77 0.21 2.52 -0.35
C LEU A 77 1.58 1.84 -0.30
N ALA A 78 2.48 2.37 0.51
CA ALA A 78 3.75 1.75 0.83
C ALA A 78 3.74 1.25 2.27
N VAL A 79 4.09 -0.01 2.47
CA VAL A 79 4.33 -0.58 3.79
C VAL A 79 5.80 -0.38 4.13
N ILE A 80 6.08 0.39 5.17
CA ILE A 80 7.44 0.57 5.72
C ILE A 80 7.73 -0.56 6.70
N GLU A 81 6.77 -0.80 7.59
CA GLU A 81 6.84 -1.83 8.61
C GLU A 81 5.54 -2.64 8.56
N PRO A 82 5.58 -3.92 8.15
CA PRO A 82 4.39 -4.76 8.11
C PRO A 82 3.87 -5.07 9.52
N GLY A 83 4.70 -4.99 10.56
CA GLY A 83 4.32 -5.42 11.90
C GLY A 83 3.90 -6.89 11.88
N ASP A 84 2.75 -7.20 12.51
CA ASP A 84 2.22 -8.57 12.63
C ASP A 84 1.26 -8.96 11.49
N SER A 85 1.14 -8.11 10.47
CA SER A 85 0.12 -8.28 9.43
C SER A 85 0.37 -9.42 8.46
N GLY A 86 1.56 -10.02 8.46
CA GLY A 86 1.95 -11.03 7.48
C GLY A 86 1.97 -10.51 6.03
N LEU A 87 2.08 -9.19 5.84
CA LEU A 87 2.17 -8.53 4.51
C LEU A 87 3.58 -8.63 3.88
N VAL A 88 4.38 -9.64 4.24
CA VAL A 88 5.71 -9.97 3.69
C VAL A 88 5.83 -11.48 3.56
#